data_AF-A0AAV2IV48-F1
#
_entry.id   AF-A0AAV2IV48-F1
#
_cell.length_a   1.000
_cell.length_b   1.000
_cell.length_c   1.000
_cell.angle_alpha   90.00
_cell.angle_beta   90.00
_cell.angle_gamma   90.00
#
_symmetry.space_group_name_H-M   'P 1'
#
loop_
_entity.id
_entity.type
_entity.pdbx_description
1 polymer ?
#
loop_
_entity_poly.entity_id
_entity_poly.type
_entity_poly.pdbx_seq_one_letter_code
_entity_poly.pdbx_strand_id
1 'polypeptide(L)'
;MSGVKSIHPGYLIFSSVLLFLLTFSVAGQYVVKGQNGDDQASWVNTRSGSRNVITKINKEKRYNPQKVTNSATESIKWRKKANCVYAPLHQAISRQCVTEDEQTKRKNPPGTSGGTGIPLQVNGIFPSLAAVASSGPGRSESGTGALMPWADRLYMVSYLSVPDAGSGTGLYAIYDNFEMYKLVDHNSTFANRILHRQTNQIVIGAWVIDLDGEIRTFQDLLKVRIAATAEHLTKPETMVYMLGMDGPLWECDVVALTCTQLFDLVETLNIPASQGEQPHFKAAHTMNGRLVVASNTFELNDFKNLQHGGRLAEWKGPGTSWTIISDTAFVEVTGRRNFGQVIYALGWDFRSVILKVYDGEESEYNYWQTYRLPKASHAFDHLWQTEWPRIREVETERYLMDMHGMFYELSPLGWAGSTWGIRPISQHLRVVPDFTSFRGFLVLGGNQVSSIMDNNVVTGQAQSGLWFGKTDDLWSFGKPQGWGAVWREDIVQQGNVSDPYLMTGFDKKILHVVLNDNITDTITLTVQVDITGAAGHRLNENWMRLPYVFLSLSSNEPYQYFVFPDGFSAHWVRLKVKYALVPRTVTAYFYYT
;
A
#
# COMPACT_ATOMS: atom_id res chain seq x y z
N MET A 1 -26.22 -70.05 16.76
CA MET A 1 -25.66 -69.42 17.97
C MET A 1 -25.87 -67.92 17.82
N SER A 2 -26.65 -67.18 18.64
CA SER A 2 -26.57 -66.94 20.10
C SER A 2 -25.25 -66.24 20.50
N GLY A 3 -25.20 -65.03 21.09
CA GLY A 3 -26.26 -64.06 21.46
C GLY A 3 -25.61 -62.71 21.93
N VAL A 4 -26.29 -61.56 21.90
CA VAL A 4 -27.03 -60.95 23.04
C VAL A 4 -26.08 -60.65 24.23
N LYS A 5 -25.70 -59.41 24.63
CA LYS A 5 -26.34 -58.08 24.91
C LYS A 5 -25.22 -56.97 24.90
N SER A 6 -25.35 -55.65 25.13
CA SER A 6 -26.37 -54.57 25.28
C SER A 6 -25.60 -53.20 25.21
N ILE A 7 -26.09 -51.98 24.87
CA ILE A 7 -27.36 -51.21 25.11
C ILE A 7 -27.45 -50.75 26.59
N HIS A 8 -27.68 -49.49 27.01
CA HIS A 8 -27.73 -48.08 26.49
C HIS A 8 -27.96 -47.17 27.76
N PRO A 9 -28.44 -45.89 27.74
CA PRO A 9 -28.51 -44.78 26.75
C PRO A 9 -27.62 -43.59 27.22
N GLY A 10 -27.67 -42.31 26.80
CA GLY A 10 -28.47 -41.47 25.87
C GLY A 10 -27.76 -40.10 25.77
N TYR A 11 -28.15 -39.09 24.98
CA TYR A 11 -29.46 -38.71 24.41
C TYR A 11 -29.41 -38.47 22.89
N LEU A 12 -30.60 -38.39 22.28
CA LEU A 12 -30.89 -37.97 20.90
C LEU A 12 -31.56 -36.58 20.90
N ILE A 13 -31.99 -36.11 19.70
CA ILE A 13 -32.86 -34.94 19.38
C ILE A 13 -32.07 -33.67 18.98
N PHE A 14 -32.29 -33.06 17.81
CA PHE A 14 -33.12 -33.41 16.62
C PHE A 14 -32.45 -32.85 15.34
N SER A 15 -32.85 -33.37 14.17
CA SER A 15 -32.57 -32.72 12.88
C SER A 15 -33.78 -31.88 12.46
N SER A 16 -33.57 -30.67 11.93
CA SER A 16 -34.63 -29.91 11.25
C SER A 16 -34.04 -28.92 10.24
N VAL A 17 -34.51 -29.06 9.00
CA VAL A 17 -34.21 -28.23 7.84
C VAL A 17 -34.66 -26.78 8.03
N LEU A 18 -33.87 -25.82 7.58
CA LEU A 18 -34.41 -24.55 7.10
C LEU A 18 -33.59 -24.00 5.91
N LEU A 19 -34.14 -24.16 4.70
CA LEU A 19 -33.53 -23.73 3.44
C LEU A 19 -34.23 -22.45 2.96
N PHE A 20 -33.65 -21.27 3.19
CA PHE A 20 -34.24 -20.00 2.77
C PHE A 20 -33.85 -19.62 1.33
N LEU A 21 -34.63 -20.11 0.37
CA LEU A 21 -34.60 -19.64 -1.02
C LEU A 21 -35.40 -18.35 -1.18
N LEU A 22 -34.72 -17.22 -1.41
CA LEU A 22 -35.37 -15.96 -1.81
C LEU A 22 -35.59 -15.94 -3.33
N THR A 23 -36.71 -16.48 -3.78
CA THR A 23 -37.18 -16.35 -5.17
C THR A 23 -37.93 -15.04 -5.37
N PHE A 24 -37.26 -14.00 -5.87
CA PHE A 24 -37.93 -12.82 -6.40
C PHE A 24 -38.41 -13.07 -7.84
N SER A 25 -39.68 -13.43 -7.99
CA SER A 25 -40.36 -13.37 -9.28
C SER A 25 -41.00 -12.00 -9.45
N VAL A 26 -40.61 -11.26 -10.50
CA VAL A 26 -41.30 -10.05 -10.95
C VAL A 26 -41.66 -10.21 -12.41
N ALA A 27 -42.92 -10.57 -12.67
CA ALA A 27 -43.47 -10.61 -14.01
C ALA A 27 -43.81 -9.18 -14.49
N GLY A 28 -42.86 -8.52 -15.14
CA GLY A 28 -43.10 -7.28 -15.89
C GLY A 28 -43.56 -7.59 -17.32
N GLN A 29 -44.72 -7.08 -17.72
CA GLN A 29 -45.31 -7.38 -19.03
C GLN A 29 -44.58 -6.66 -20.18
N TYR A 30 -44.39 -7.36 -21.31
CA TYR A 30 -43.99 -6.75 -22.57
C TYR A 30 -45.07 -5.78 -23.07
N VAL A 31 -44.69 -4.55 -23.38
CA VAL A 31 -45.49 -3.65 -24.23
C VAL A 31 -44.65 -3.28 -25.45
N VAL A 32 -44.98 -3.88 -26.59
CA VAL A 32 -44.40 -3.50 -27.88
C VAL A 32 -45.16 -2.29 -28.42
N LYS A 33 -44.45 -1.17 -28.59
CA LYS A 33 -44.81 -0.13 -29.56
C LYS A 33 -43.56 0.22 -30.35
N GLY A 34 -43.71 0.30 -31.67
CA GLY A 34 -42.66 0.70 -32.59
C GLY A 34 -43.11 1.84 -33.50
N GLN A 35 -42.18 2.22 -34.37
CA GLN A 35 -42.30 3.13 -35.51
C GLN A 35 -42.33 4.65 -35.25
N ASN A 36 -41.22 5.25 -35.70
CA ASN A 36 -41.13 6.38 -36.62
C ASN A 36 -41.38 7.81 -36.11
N GLY A 37 -40.55 8.73 -36.62
CA GLY A 37 -40.55 10.16 -36.33
C GLY A 37 -39.13 10.71 -36.42
N ASP A 38 -38.71 11.13 -37.61
CA ASP A 38 -37.43 11.81 -37.84
C ASP A 38 -37.41 13.20 -37.18
N ASP A 39 -36.22 13.70 -36.85
CA ASP A 39 -35.86 15.07 -37.24
C ASP A 39 -34.33 15.25 -37.33
N GLN A 40 -33.86 16.22 -38.14
CA GLN A 40 -32.43 16.44 -38.41
C GLN A 40 -31.94 17.85 -38.07
N ALA A 41 -30.86 17.93 -37.29
CA ALA A 41 -29.86 19.01 -37.33
C ALA A 41 -28.61 18.63 -36.52
N SER A 42 -27.39 19.10 -36.78
CA SER A 42 -26.76 19.55 -38.05
C SER A 42 -25.24 19.64 -37.80
N TRP A 43 -24.40 19.35 -38.79
CA TRP A 43 -22.93 19.32 -38.60
C TRP A 43 -22.31 20.71 -38.43
N VAL A 44 -21.32 20.83 -37.55
CA VAL A 44 -20.21 21.79 -37.69
C VAL A 44 -18.89 21.02 -37.56
N ASN A 45 -17.98 21.25 -38.50
CA ASN A 45 -16.74 20.47 -38.67
C ASN A 45 -15.62 21.41 -39.11
N THR A 46 -14.57 21.53 -38.31
CA THR A 46 -13.42 22.40 -38.61
C THR A 46 -12.09 21.65 -38.54
N ARG A 47 -11.79 20.90 -39.60
CA ARG A 47 -10.40 20.56 -39.94
C ARG A 47 -9.76 21.71 -40.73
N SER A 48 -8.65 22.24 -40.26
CA SER A 48 -7.70 23.01 -41.09
C SER A 48 -6.31 22.38 -40.96
N GLY A 49 -5.84 21.74 -42.02
CA GLY A 49 -4.49 21.18 -42.10
C GLY A 49 -3.56 22.07 -42.93
N SER A 50 -2.31 22.21 -42.51
CA SER A 50 -1.22 22.82 -43.28
C SER A 50 -0.07 21.83 -43.45
N ARG A 51 0.62 21.89 -44.58
CA ARG A 51 1.51 20.83 -45.08
C ARG A 51 2.96 20.92 -44.57
N ASN A 52 3.66 19.80 -44.71
CA ASN A 52 5.12 19.68 -44.64
C ASN A 52 5.86 20.84 -45.33
N VAL A 53 6.92 21.32 -44.67
CA VAL A 53 8.07 21.94 -45.34
C VAL A 53 9.32 21.19 -44.89
N ILE A 54 10.11 20.70 -45.84
CA ILE A 54 11.39 20.04 -45.58
C ILE A 54 12.49 21.09 -45.71
N THR A 55 13.42 21.15 -44.75
CA THR A 55 14.69 21.85 -44.96
C THR A 55 15.82 21.15 -44.21
N LYS A 56 16.88 20.77 -44.95
CA LYS A 56 18.10 20.21 -44.37
C LYS A 56 19.02 21.35 -43.92
N ILE A 57 19.49 21.30 -42.69
CA ILE A 57 20.81 21.86 -42.29
C ILE A 57 21.55 20.74 -41.54
N ASN A 58 22.89 20.75 -41.59
CA ASN A 58 23.73 19.59 -41.32
C ASN A 58 24.96 19.97 -40.46
N LYS A 59 25.55 18.96 -39.82
CA LYS A 59 26.87 18.93 -39.15
C LYS A 59 27.09 19.69 -37.82
N GLU A 60 27.54 18.89 -36.84
CA GLU A 60 28.73 19.12 -35.99
C GLU A 60 28.85 20.39 -35.12
N LYS A 61 28.82 20.17 -33.80
CA LYS A 61 30.07 19.96 -33.03
C LYS A 61 29.80 19.34 -31.65
N ARG A 62 30.70 18.47 -31.20
CA ARG A 62 30.82 18.08 -29.79
C ARG A 62 31.61 19.16 -29.05
N TYR A 63 31.28 19.42 -27.79
CA TYR A 63 32.19 20.11 -26.86
C TYR A 63 32.16 19.43 -25.48
N ASN A 64 33.32 19.36 -24.85
CA ASN A 64 33.56 18.71 -23.55
C ASN A 64 34.74 19.42 -22.88
N PRO A 65 34.56 20.00 -21.68
CA PRO A 65 35.66 20.41 -20.82
C PRO A 65 35.66 19.65 -19.49
N GLN A 66 36.66 18.77 -19.30
CA GLN A 66 37.14 18.47 -17.95
C GLN A 66 38.09 19.58 -17.47
N LYS A 67 38.14 19.79 -16.15
CA LYS A 67 39.24 20.42 -15.37
C LYS A 67 39.64 21.85 -15.75
N VAL A 68 39.33 22.77 -14.85
CA VAL A 68 40.21 23.90 -14.50
C VAL A 68 40.47 23.81 -12.99
N THR A 69 41.70 24.06 -12.56
CA THR A 69 42.12 23.98 -11.15
C THR A 69 42.72 25.31 -10.66
N ASN A 70 42.50 25.59 -9.37
CA ASN A 70 43.21 26.56 -8.53
C ASN A 70 43.14 28.04 -8.93
N SER A 71 42.43 28.81 -8.10
CA SER A 71 43.09 29.78 -7.22
C SER A 71 42.29 29.90 -5.91
N ALA A 72 42.92 30.42 -4.85
CA ALA A 72 42.30 30.52 -3.53
C ALA A 72 42.21 31.98 -3.08
N THR A 73 41.17 32.32 -2.30
CA THR A 73 41.18 33.54 -1.48
C THR A 73 40.22 33.42 -0.29
N GLU A 74 40.77 33.72 0.89
CA GLU A 74 40.14 34.23 2.13
C GLU A 74 38.86 33.57 2.70
N SER A 75 39.03 32.99 3.90
CA SER A 75 37.94 32.51 4.76
C SER A 75 37.59 33.52 5.86
N ILE A 76 36.37 34.05 5.85
CA ILE A 76 35.89 34.97 6.89
C ILE A 76 35.37 34.17 8.10
N LYS A 77 36.13 34.20 9.21
CA LYS A 77 35.79 33.50 10.46
C LYS A 77 34.97 34.38 11.41
N TRP A 78 33.65 34.17 11.47
CA TRP A 78 32.81 34.76 12.51
C TRP A 78 32.85 33.97 13.82
N ARG A 79 33.74 34.38 14.74
CA ARG A 79 33.70 33.94 16.15
C ARG A 79 32.56 34.66 16.89
N LYS A 80 31.63 33.91 17.49
CA LYS A 80 30.90 34.37 18.68
C LYS A 80 31.34 33.55 19.88
N LYS A 81 31.85 34.23 20.92
CA LYS A 81 32.07 33.61 22.24
C LYS A 81 30.73 33.57 22.98
N ALA A 82 30.36 32.43 23.52
CA ALA A 82 29.46 32.38 24.67
C ALA A 82 30.29 32.56 25.94
N ASN A 83 29.87 33.46 26.84
CA ASN A 83 30.45 33.57 28.18
C ASN A 83 29.57 32.80 29.16
N CYS A 84 30.09 31.74 29.76
CA CYS A 84 29.42 31.08 30.88
C CYS A 84 29.60 31.91 32.16
N VAL A 85 28.53 32.09 32.93
CA VAL A 85 28.57 32.62 34.30
C VAL A 85 27.75 31.68 35.18
N TYR A 86 28.38 31.13 36.22
CA TYR A 86 27.72 30.32 37.24
C TYR A 86 27.27 31.20 38.41
N ALA A 87 26.12 30.85 39.01
CA ALA A 87 25.68 31.31 40.33
C ALA A 87 25.13 30.10 41.12
N PRO A 88 25.25 30.07 42.47
CA PRO A 88 25.14 28.82 43.25
C PRO A 88 23.74 28.51 43.80
N LEU A 89 23.56 27.26 44.26
CA LEU A 89 22.42 26.80 45.06
C LEU A 89 22.39 27.45 46.46
N HIS A 90 21.20 27.66 47.03
CA HIS A 90 20.68 26.85 48.16
C HIS A 90 19.29 27.28 48.64
N GLN A 91 18.67 26.42 49.47
CA GLN A 91 17.42 26.62 50.24
C GLN A 91 16.10 26.64 49.44
N ALA A 92 14.95 26.23 50.02
CA ALA A 92 14.71 25.27 51.09
C ALA A 92 13.25 24.75 51.03
N ILE A 93 13.01 23.56 51.59
CA ILE A 93 11.70 22.90 51.63
C ILE A 93 10.69 23.74 52.44
N SER A 94 9.49 23.95 51.89
CA SER A 94 8.28 24.05 52.71
C SER A 94 7.20 23.14 52.14
N ARG A 95 6.46 22.44 53.00
CA ARG A 95 5.28 21.66 52.63
C ARG A 95 4.06 22.51 52.93
N GLN A 96 3.16 22.65 51.97
CA GLN A 96 1.77 23.04 52.21
C GLN A 96 0.85 22.00 51.60
N CYS A 97 -0.25 21.69 52.30
CA CYS A 97 -1.19 20.67 51.88
C CYS A 97 -2.11 21.22 50.80
N VAL A 98 -2.30 20.45 49.73
CA VAL A 98 -3.32 20.73 48.71
C VAL A 98 -4.64 20.11 49.17
N THR A 99 -5.68 20.92 49.27
CA THR A 99 -7.06 20.46 49.44
C THR A 99 -7.64 20.02 48.10
N GLU A 100 -8.55 19.04 48.11
CA GLU A 100 -9.18 18.48 46.92
C GLU A 100 -10.04 19.53 46.18
N ASP A 101 -9.56 20.04 45.03
CA ASP A 101 -10.40 20.61 43.94
C ASP A 101 -9.59 20.93 42.64
N GLU A 102 -8.80 19.96 42.13
CA GLU A 102 -8.11 20.11 40.82
C GLU A 102 -8.59 19.14 39.72
N GLN A 103 -9.82 18.63 39.81
CA GLN A 103 -10.48 18.00 38.65
C GLN A 103 -11.06 19.06 37.69
N THR A 104 -10.20 19.83 36.99
CA THR A 104 -10.43 20.35 35.61
C THR A 104 -9.26 21.22 35.10
N LYS A 105 -8.15 20.58 34.72
CA LYS A 105 -7.10 21.23 33.90
C LYS A 105 -6.78 20.42 32.63
N ARG A 106 -7.82 20.05 31.88
CA ARG A 106 -7.67 19.77 30.45
C ARG A 106 -7.09 21.02 29.79
N LYS A 107 -6.01 20.88 29.01
CA LYS A 107 -5.47 21.97 28.18
C LYS A 107 -6.44 22.25 27.03
N ASN A 108 -7.47 23.07 27.30
CA ASN A 108 -8.36 23.58 26.27
C ASN A 108 -7.54 24.40 25.24
N PRO A 109 -7.96 24.43 23.96
CA PRO A 109 -7.27 25.19 22.92
C PRO A 109 -7.25 26.70 23.23
N PRO A 110 -6.31 27.46 22.63
CA PRO A 110 -6.19 28.89 22.88
C PRO A 110 -7.38 29.67 22.32
N GLY A 111 -8.41 29.87 23.16
CA GLY A 111 -9.52 30.80 22.93
C GLY A 111 -10.44 30.42 21.77
N THR A 112 -11.52 29.69 22.05
CA THR A 112 -12.62 29.42 21.12
C THR A 112 -13.44 30.69 20.82
N SER A 113 -12.88 31.61 20.02
CA SER A 113 -13.64 32.68 19.37
C SER A 113 -14.62 32.06 18.36
N GLY A 114 -15.91 32.10 18.67
CA GLY A 114 -16.92 31.30 17.99
C GLY A 114 -17.15 31.65 16.51
N GLY A 115 -16.44 30.98 15.61
CA GLY A 115 -16.79 30.89 14.20
C GLY A 115 -17.95 29.90 14.01
N THR A 116 -19.20 30.35 14.20
CA THR A 116 -20.41 29.50 14.13
C THR A 116 -20.83 29.12 12.71
N GLY A 117 -19.89 29.01 11.78
CA GLY A 117 -20.12 28.59 10.40
C GLY A 117 -19.88 27.10 10.23
N ILE A 118 -20.69 26.43 9.40
CA ILE A 118 -20.36 25.09 8.92
C ILE A 118 -19.07 25.21 8.10
N PRO A 119 -18.01 24.42 8.36
CA PRO A 119 -16.76 24.49 7.62
C PRO A 119 -16.98 24.22 6.13
N LEU A 120 -16.33 25.02 5.27
CA LEU A 120 -16.49 24.92 3.82
C LEU A 120 -16.09 23.53 3.32
N GLN A 121 -17.04 22.82 2.73
CA GLN A 121 -16.89 21.48 2.18
C GLN A 121 -17.26 21.48 0.71
N VAL A 122 -16.46 20.80 -0.12
CA VAL A 122 -16.76 20.55 -1.54
C VAL A 122 -16.44 19.08 -1.86
N ASN A 123 -17.46 18.26 -2.06
CA ASN A 123 -17.36 16.85 -2.46
C ASN A 123 -16.37 16.04 -1.58
N GLY A 124 -16.42 16.25 -0.27
CA GLY A 124 -15.56 15.59 0.72
C GLY A 124 -14.24 16.31 1.02
N ILE A 125 -13.86 17.32 0.24
CA ILE A 125 -12.69 18.16 0.51
C ILE A 125 -13.06 19.31 1.44
N PHE A 126 -12.28 19.52 2.51
CA PHE A 126 -12.31 20.73 3.33
C PHE A 126 -11.04 21.54 3.06
N PRO A 127 -11.08 22.68 2.35
CA PRO A 127 -9.88 23.45 2.00
C PRO A 127 -9.06 23.94 3.20
N SER A 128 -9.69 24.11 4.37
CA SER A 128 -9.04 24.43 5.65
C SER A 128 -8.14 23.31 6.20
N LEU A 129 -8.29 22.08 5.71
CA LEU A 129 -7.52 20.90 6.13
C LEU A 129 -6.38 20.54 5.16
N ALA A 130 -5.98 21.49 4.29
CA ALA A 130 -4.81 21.32 3.43
C ALA A 130 -3.51 21.53 4.22
N ALA A 131 -2.62 20.53 4.22
CA ALA A 131 -1.23 20.71 4.62
C ALA A 131 -0.50 21.43 3.48
N VAL A 132 -0.01 22.64 3.74
CA VAL A 132 0.63 23.50 2.73
C VAL A 132 2.06 23.82 3.16
N ALA A 133 3.03 23.52 2.30
CA ALA A 133 4.45 23.78 2.55
C ALA A 133 4.83 25.25 2.27
N SER A 134 6.02 25.64 2.71
CA SER A 134 6.59 26.97 2.45
C SER A 134 7.09 27.10 1.02
N SER A 135 6.75 28.19 0.32
CA SER A 135 7.22 28.52 -1.06
C SER A 135 8.70 28.93 -1.15
N GLY A 136 9.51 28.61 -0.14
CA GLY A 136 10.88 29.10 0.07
C GLY A 136 11.92 28.55 -0.91
N PRO A 137 13.23 28.81 -0.67
CA PRO A 137 14.30 28.42 -1.57
C PRO A 137 14.62 26.91 -1.59
N GLY A 138 14.04 26.14 -0.66
CA GLY A 138 13.98 24.68 -0.74
C GLY A 138 12.52 24.26 -0.90
N ARG A 139 12.20 23.60 -2.03
CA ARG A 139 10.89 23.00 -2.30
C ARG A 139 11.03 21.50 -2.54
N SER A 140 10.05 20.78 -2.00
CA SER A 140 9.93 19.33 -2.10
C SER A 140 8.44 18.98 -2.25
N GLU A 141 8.14 17.72 -2.03
CA GLU A 141 6.82 17.14 -1.83
C GLU A 141 6.13 17.68 -0.57
N SER A 142 4.80 17.53 -0.50
CA SER A 142 4.02 17.81 0.71
C SER A 142 2.85 16.83 0.80
N GLY A 143 3.16 15.54 0.87
CA GLY A 143 2.17 14.46 0.95
C GLY A 143 1.72 14.14 2.38
N THR A 144 0.57 13.48 2.53
CA THR A 144 0.09 12.88 3.78
C THR A 144 0.83 11.57 4.04
N GLY A 145 1.68 11.49 5.07
CA GLY A 145 2.50 10.31 5.34
C GLY A 145 1.82 9.29 6.24
N ALA A 146 1.13 9.77 7.29
CA ALA A 146 0.34 8.94 8.18
C ALA A 146 -0.84 9.71 8.80
N LEU A 147 -1.94 8.98 8.99
CA LEU A 147 -3.21 9.39 9.60
C LEU A 147 -3.54 8.46 10.78
N MET A 148 -3.64 9.03 11.97
CA MET A 148 -3.83 8.31 13.23
C MET A 148 -4.95 8.93 14.08
N PRO A 149 -6.16 8.33 14.11
CA PRO A 149 -7.19 8.65 15.09
C PRO A 149 -6.71 8.31 16.51
N TRP A 150 -6.74 9.30 17.42
CA TRP A 150 -6.31 9.12 18.81
C TRP A 150 -6.83 10.26 19.70
N ALA A 151 -7.19 9.95 20.95
CA ALA A 151 -7.63 10.95 21.95
C ALA A 151 -8.63 11.99 21.41
N ASP A 152 -9.73 11.51 20.81
CA ASP A 152 -10.81 12.28 20.16
C ASP A 152 -10.42 13.14 18.94
N ARG A 153 -9.14 13.14 18.54
CA ARG A 153 -8.55 13.92 17.44
C ARG A 153 -8.11 13.01 16.29
N LEU A 154 -7.92 13.59 15.11
CA LEU A 154 -7.22 12.94 14.01
C LEU A 154 -5.83 13.57 13.88
N TYR A 155 -4.78 12.81 14.22
CA TYR A 155 -3.40 13.25 13.98
C TYR A 155 -3.00 12.96 12.54
N MET A 156 -2.31 13.91 11.92
CA MET A 156 -1.76 13.80 10.57
C MET A 156 -0.29 14.22 10.60
N VAL A 157 0.60 13.43 10.01
CA VAL A 157 1.97 13.87 9.69
C VAL A 157 2.11 13.99 8.17
N SER A 158 2.65 15.11 7.70
CA SER A 158 3.05 15.29 6.30
C SER A 158 4.47 14.75 6.07
N TYR A 159 4.87 14.49 4.82
CA TYR A 159 6.26 14.13 4.48
C TYR A 159 6.83 14.98 3.34
N LEU A 160 8.15 15.16 3.39
CA LEU A 160 9.00 15.60 2.29
C LEU A 160 9.65 14.38 1.61
N SER A 161 10.13 14.53 0.38
CA SER A 161 10.78 13.45 -0.38
C SER A 161 12.12 13.01 0.23
N VAL A 162 12.87 13.96 0.79
CA VAL A 162 14.14 13.75 1.53
C VAL A 162 14.27 14.79 2.65
N PRO A 163 15.12 14.56 3.68
CA PRO A 163 15.38 15.55 4.73
C PRO A 163 15.94 16.87 4.19
N ASP A 164 15.60 17.97 4.86
CA ASP A 164 16.07 19.35 4.62
C ASP A 164 15.78 19.96 3.23
N ALA A 165 15.20 19.22 2.27
CA ALA A 165 14.86 19.73 0.93
C ALA A 165 13.61 20.64 0.89
N GLY A 166 12.90 20.79 2.00
CA GLY A 166 11.66 21.58 2.11
C GLY A 166 11.45 22.09 3.54
N SER A 167 10.39 22.89 3.73
CA SER A 167 10.01 23.45 5.03
C SER A 167 8.52 23.76 5.09
N GLY A 168 7.97 23.95 6.30
CA GLY A 168 6.54 24.19 6.49
C GLY A 168 5.68 22.92 6.50
N THR A 169 6.28 21.74 6.36
CA THR A 169 5.66 20.46 6.73
C THR A 169 5.58 20.29 8.25
N GLY A 170 4.68 19.45 8.74
CA GLY A 170 4.44 19.32 10.17
C GLY A 170 3.74 18.04 10.62
N LEU A 171 3.67 17.91 11.94
CA LEU A 171 2.68 17.09 12.65
C LEU A 171 1.50 18.01 13.00
N TYR A 172 0.29 17.55 12.71
CA TYR A 172 -0.96 18.28 12.87
C TYR A 172 -1.96 17.46 13.71
N ALA A 173 -2.84 18.14 14.44
CA ALA A 173 -4.09 17.55 14.94
C ALA A 173 -5.29 18.26 14.31
N ILE A 174 -6.27 17.46 13.90
CA ILE A 174 -7.56 17.89 13.37
C ILE A 174 -8.62 17.58 14.44
N TYR A 175 -9.40 18.59 14.79
CA TYR A 175 -10.48 18.54 15.77
C TYR A 175 -11.85 18.31 15.09
N ASP A 176 -12.90 18.10 15.87
CA ASP A 176 -14.22 17.71 15.38
C ASP A 176 -15.09 18.83 14.82
N ASN A 177 -14.70 20.07 15.08
CA ASN A 177 -15.12 21.26 14.34
C ASN A 177 -14.43 21.41 12.96
N PHE A 178 -13.58 20.45 12.57
CA PHE A 178 -12.74 20.47 11.35
C PHE A 178 -11.75 21.65 11.32
N GLU A 179 -11.29 22.11 12.49
CA GLU A 179 -10.09 22.95 12.61
C GLU A 179 -8.81 22.09 12.66
N MET A 180 -7.76 22.56 12.02
CA MET A 180 -6.43 21.92 12.01
C MET A 180 -5.38 22.81 12.66
N TYR A 181 -4.64 22.25 13.61
CA TYR A 181 -3.54 22.92 14.29
C TYR A 181 -2.23 22.19 14.00
N LYS A 182 -1.22 22.90 13.48
CA LYS A 182 0.15 22.38 13.43
C LYS A 182 0.72 22.38 14.85
N LEU A 183 1.18 21.22 15.30
CA LEU A 183 1.72 20.99 16.64
C LEU A 183 3.25 21.08 16.64
N VAL A 184 3.90 20.55 15.59
CA VAL A 184 5.36 20.54 15.40
C VAL A 184 5.66 20.79 13.92
N ASP A 185 6.65 21.63 13.62
CA ASP A 185 7.20 21.80 12.27
C ASP A 185 8.35 20.81 12.07
N HIS A 186 8.48 20.22 10.88
CA HIS A 186 9.57 19.29 10.58
C HIS A 186 9.99 19.37 9.11
N ASN A 187 11.19 18.88 8.83
CA ASN A 187 11.72 18.77 7.48
C ASN A 187 12.37 17.40 7.21
N SER A 188 11.74 16.31 7.66
CA SER A 188 12.12 14.93 7.32
C SER A 188 10.96 14.21 6.61
N THR A 189 11.21 12.98 6.19
CA THR A 189 10.21 12.05 5.63
C THR A 189 9.63 11.21 6.77
N PHE A 190 8.33 11.30 7.04
CA PHE A 190 7.65 10.52 8.08
C PHE A 190 6.35 9.90 7.54
N ALA A 191 6.25 8.58 7.55
CA ALA A 191 5.05 7.85 7.14
C ALA A 191 4.63 6.71 8.10
N ASN A 192 5.34 6.60 9.23
CA ASN A 192 5.11 5.61 10.26
C ASN A 192 4.03 6.06 11.27
N ARG A 193 3.33 5.07 11.83
CA ARG A 193 2.47 5.20 13.02
C ARG A 193 2.30 3.85 13.71
N ILE A 194 2.04 3.82 15.01
CA ILE A 194 1.49 2.65 15.72
C ILE A 194 0.73 3.11 16.97
N LEU A 195 -0.27 2.33 17.41
CA LEU A 195 -0.83 2.40 18.77
C LEU A 195 0.01 1.50 19.69
N HIS A 196 0.80 2.10 20.57
CA HIS A 196 1.51 1.39 21.63
C HIS A 196 0.58 1.22 22.85
N ARG A 197 -0.34 0.24 22.74
CA ARG A 197 -1.39 -0.05 23.74
C ARG A 197 -0.83 -0.27 25.16
N GLN A 198 0.41 -0.73 25.28
CA GLN A 198 1.06 -1.07 26.55
C GLN A 198 1.38 0.18 27.39
N THR A 199 1.61 1.33 26.76
CA THR A 199 1.83 2.63 27.45
C THR A 199 0.70 3.63 27.22
N ASN A 200 -0.41 3.20 26.59
CA ASN A 200 -1.54 4.06 26.18
C ASN A 200 -1.08 5.32 25.42
N GLN A 201 -0.24 5.13 24.41
CA GLN A 201 0.34 6.19 23.57
C GLN A 201 0.31 5.78 22.10
N ILE A 202 0.28 6.76 21.20
CA ILE A 202 0.63 6.54 19.80
C ILE A 202 2.07 6.96 19.53
N VAL A 203 2.71 6.29 18.58
CA VAL A 203 3.87 6.83 17.86
C VAL A 203 3.39 7.29 16.49
N ILE A 204 3.86 8.44 16.03
CA ILE A 204 3.67 8.95 14.66
C ILE A 204 4.88 9.81 14.30
N GLY A 205 5.51 9.58 13.14
CA GLY A 205 6.80 10.22 12.85
C GLY A 205 7.86 9.90 13.91
N ALA A 206 8.65 10.91 14.29
CA ALA A 206 9.61 10.84 15.40
C ALA A 206 9.00 11.19 16.79
N TRP A 207 7.66 11.12 16.94
CA TRP A 207 6.96 11.57 18.16
C TRP A 207 6.15 10.47 18.83
N VAL A 208 6.13 10.51 20.18
CA VAL A 208 5.19 9.79 21.04
C VAL A 208 4.14 10.79 21.54
N ILE A 209 2.86 10.41 21.51
CA ILE A 209 1.74 11.25 21.96
C ILE A 209 0.84 10.43 22.90
N ASP A 210 0.51 10.99 24.06
CA ASP A 210 -0.34 10.34 25.08
C ASP A 210 -1.83 10.74 24.98
N LEU A 211 -2.62 10.36 25.99
CA LEU A 211 -4.07 10.57 26.04
C LEU A 211 -4.49 12.04 26.21
N ASP A 212 -3.69 12.87 26.88
CA ASP A 212 -3.93 14.32 26.96
C ASP A 212 -3.48 15.02 25.67
N GLY A 213 -2.46 14.44 25.03
CA GLY A 213 -1.84 14.91 23.79
C GLY A 213 -0.52 15.62 24.00
N GLU A 214 0.17 15.36 25.11
CA GLU A 214 1.53 15.86 25.29
C GLU A 214 2.47 15.14 24.31
N ILE A 215 3.32 15.90 23.64
CA ILE A 215 4.20 15.41 22.59
C ILE A 215 5.61 15.23 23.14
N ARG A 216 6.17 14.04 22.95
CA ARG A 216 7.55 13.69 23.29
C ARG A 216 8.29 13.23 22.05
N THR A 217 9.59 13.49 21.94
CA THR A 217 10.33 13.39 20.67
C THR A 217 11.55 12.47 20.77
N PHE A 218 11.67 11.52 19.85
CA PHE A 218 12.89 10.76 19.60
C PHE A 218 13.89 11.65 18.84
N GLN A 219 14.80 12.30 19.57
CA GLN A 219 15.73 13.29 19.00
C GLN A 219 16.60 12.68 17.89
N ASP A 220 17.09 11.45 18.09
CA ASP A 220 17.95 10.73 17.15
C ASP A 220 17.27 10.45 15.80
N LEU A 221 15.93 10.39 15.78
CA LEU A 221 15.15 10.04 14.59
C LEU A 221 14.65 11.27 13.81
N LEU A 222 14.85 12.51 14.30
CA LEU A 222 14.37 13.74 13.66
C LEU A 222 14.91 13.96 12.23
N LYS A 223 16.02 13.31 11.87
CA LYS A 223 16.66 13.36 10.54
C LYS A 223 16.67 12.03 9.80
N VAL A 224 16.09 10.98 10.38
CA VAL A 224 15.90 9.69 9.71
C VAL A 224 14.57 9.74 8.96
N ARG A 225 14.52 9.16 7.75
CA ARG A 225 13.29 9.00 6.97
C ARG A 225 12.44 7.85 7.53
N ILE A 226 11.77 8.01 8.68
CA ILE A 226 11.05 6.88 9.30
C ILE A 226 9.83 6.48 8.46
N ALA A 227 9.91 5.27 7.92
CA ALA A 227 8.93 4.69 7.01
C ALA A 227 7.84 3.91 7.76
N ALA A 228 8.24 3.10 8.76
CA ALA A 228 7.32 2.23 9.49
C ALA A 228 7.71 2.04 10.97
N THR A 229 6.74 1.61 11.78
CA THR A 229 6.92 1.25 13.20
C THR A 229 6.16 -0.04 13.49
N ALA A 230 6.78 -0.98 14.20
CA ALA A 230 6.22 -2.29 14.53
C ALA A 230 6.37 -2.64 16.02
N GLU A 231 5.54 -3.55 16.54
CA GLU A 231 5.70 -4.07 17.92
C GLU A 231 7.08 -4.75 18.09
N HIS A 232 7.72 -4.61 19.26
CA HIS A 232 9.01 -5.24 19.52
C HIS A 232 8.87 -6.71 19.93
N LEU A 233 9.63 -7.62 19.31
CA LEU A 233 9.46 -9.08 19.45
C LEU A 233 9.63 -9.58 20.89
N THR A 234 10.62 -9.05 21.63
CA THR A 234 11.03 -9.57 22.94
C THR A 234 10.81 -8.61 24.11
N LYS A 235 10.32 -7.40 23.85
CA LYS A 235 10.14 -6.31 24.83
C LYS A 235 8.89 -5.43 24.52
N PRO A 236 7.74 -6.00 24.15
CA PRO A 236 6.60 -5.23 23.65
C PRO A 236 5.93 -4.31 24.69
N GLU A 237 6.36 -4.32 25.96
CA GLU A 237 5.76 -3.49 27.01
C GLU A 237 6.29 -2.04 27.03
N THR A 238 7.50 -1.79 26.51
CA THR A 238 8.07 -0.43 26.40
C THR A 238 8.75 -0.13 25.07
N MET A 239 9.02 -1.13 24.22
CA MET A 239 9.80 -0.93 22.99
C MET A 239 9.01 -1.18 21.71
N VAL A 240 9.42 -0.46 20.66
CA VAL A 240 9.00 -0.64 19.27
C VAL A 240 10.21 -0.78 18.35
N TYR A 241 10.02 -1.36 17.17
CA TYR A 241 10.97 -1.23 16.07
C TYR A 241 10.61 -0.03 15.20
N MET A 242 11.60 0.75 14.76
CA MET A 242 11.43 1.82 13.78
C MET A 242 12.32 1.60 12.56
N LEU A 243 11.73 1.60 11.37
CA LEU A 243 12.43 1.36 10.12
C LEU A 243 12.61 2.68 9.35
N GLY A 244 13.86 3.04 9.07
CA GLY A 244 14.18 4.10 8.10
C GLY A 244 14.03 3.62 6.65
N MET A 245 13.54 4.49 5.78
CA MET A 245 13.42 4.27 4.33
C MET A 245 14.75 3.87 3.69
N ASP A 246 15.85 4.43 4.19
CA ASP A 246 17.22 4.16 3.77
C ASP A 246 17.78 2.82 4.26
N GLY A 247 16.99 2.02 4.99
CA GLY A 247 17.38 0.72 5.55
C GLY A 247 17.87 0.64 7.01
N PRO A 248 18.12 1.71 7.80
CA PRO A 248 18.52 1.54 9.19
C PRO A 248 17.31 1.13 10.05
N LEU A 249 17.42 -0.02 10.72
CA LEU A 249 16.38 -0.55 11.62
C LEU A 249 16.79 -0.34 13.08
N TRP A 250 15.92 0.30 13.85
CA TRP A 250 16.16 0.69 15.25
C TRP A 250 15.23 -0.07 16.20
N GLU A 251 15.72 -0.43 17.40
CA GLU A 251 14.86 -0.60 18.58
C GLU A 251 14.79 0.71 19.37
N CYS A 252 13.60 1.11 19.80
CA CYS A 252 13.37 2.37 20.52
C CYS A 252 12.44 2.14 21.72
N ASP A 253 12.79 2.69 22.88
CA ASP A 253 11.94 2.67 24.08
C ASP A 253 11.03 3.91 24.10
N VAL A 254 9.71 3.71 24.12
CA VAL A 254 8.73 4.81 24.03
C VAL A 254 8.56 5.58 25.35
N VAL A 255 9.06 5.04 26.47
CA VAL A 255 9.04 5.72 27.77
C VAL A 255 10.29 6.58 27.92
N ALA A 256 11.47 6.00 27.73
CA ALA A 256 12.78 6.65 27.87
C ALA A 256 13.19 7.51 26.65
N LEU A 257 12.56 7.32 25.48
CA LEU A 257 12.84 8.01 24.21
C LEU A 257 14.25 7.74 23.63
N THR A 258 14.91 6.68 24.08
CA THR A 258 16.22 6.24 23.60
C THR A 258 16.07 5.23 22.46
N CYS A 259 16.84 5.40 21.39
CA CYS A 259 16.89 4.46 20.26
C CYS A 259 18.28 3.82 20.10
N THR A 260 18.34 2.62 19.52
CA THR A 260 19.58 1.92 19.16
C THR A 260 19.40 1.24 17.80
N GLN A 261 20.30 1.52 16.85
CA GLN A 261 20.28 0.86 15.55
C GLN A 261 20.74 -0.59 15.71
N LEU A 262 19.92 -1.53 15.23
CA LEU A 262 20.18 -2.97 15.26
C LEU A 262 20.81 -3.48 13.96
N PHE A 263 20.38 -2.94 12.82
CA PHE A 263 20.80 -3.40 11.50
C PHE A 263 20.93 -2.24 10.50
N ASP A 264 21.79 -2.43 9.50
CA ASP A 264 21.63 -1.85 8.17
C ASP A 264 20.98 -2.92 7.28
N LEU A 265 19.74 -2.70 6.83
CA LEU A 265 19.00 -3.67 6.01
C LEU A 265 19.36 -3.61 4.52
N VAL A 266 20.12 -2.60 4.06
CA VAL A 266 20.68 -2.58 2.69
C VAL A 266 21.75 -3.65 2.59
N GLU A 267 22.68 -3.68 3.55
CA GLU A 267 23.67 -4.75 3.67
C GLU A 267 23.01 -6.09 4.02
N THR A 268 22.21 -6.14 5.09
CA THR A 268 21.64 -7.40 5.62
C THR A 268 20.72 -8.13 4.64
N LEU A 269 19.99 -7.41 3.78
CA LEU A 269 19.10 -7.99 2.76
C LEU A 269 19.71 -7.98 1.34
N ASN A 270 21.02 -7.73 1.22
CA ASN A 270 21.75 -7.72 -0.05
C ASN A 270 21.08 -6.86 -1.13
N ILE A 271 20.64 -5.65 -0.77
CA ILE A 271 20.09 -4.68 -1.73
C ILE A 271 21.28 -4.04 -2.48
N PRO A 272 21.37 -4.15 -3.82
CA PRO A 272 22.58 -3.79 -4.56
C PRO A 272 22.66 -2.28 -4.85
N ALA A 273 22.53 -1.45 -3.81
CA ALA A 273 22.51 0.01 -3.90
C ALA A 273 23.77 0.61 -4.55
N SER A 274 24.91 -0.07 -4.40
CA SER A 274 26.17 0.29 -5.07
C SER A 274 26.17 0.10 -6.60
N GLN A 275 25.12 -0.52 -7.15
CA GLN A 275 24.93 -0.78 -8.58
C GLN A 275 23.82 0.09 -9.20
N GLY A 276 23.08 0.86 -8.37
CA GLY A 276 22.06 1.83 -8.80
C GLY A 276 20.75 1.73 -8.02
N GLU A 277 20.34 0.51 -7.66
CA GLU A 277 19.04 0.18 -7.07
C GLU A 277 18.78 0.91 -5.74
N GLN A 278 17.97 1.97 -5.75
CA GLN A 278 17.84 2.87 -4.59
C GLN A 278 17.07 2.24 -3.42
N PRO A 279 17.64 2.12 -2.19
CA PRO A 279 16.91 1.61 -1.03
C PRO A 279 15.68 2.45 -0.70
N HIS A 280 14.52 1.80 -0.61
CA HIS A 280 13.24 2.48 -0.43
C HIS A 280 12.28 1.63 0.43
N PHE A 281 12.63 1.46 1.70
CA PHE A 281 11.81 0.76 2.69
C PHE A 281 10.51 1.52 2.99
N LYS A 282 9.39 0.80 3.05
CA LYS A 282 8.03 1.37 3.12
C LYS A 282 7.13 0.75 4.19
N ALA A 283 7.38 -0.48 4.63
CA ALA A 283 6.59 -1.12 5.69
C ALA A 283 7.39 -2.05 6.60
N ALA A 284 6.89 -2.22 7.83
CA ALA A 284 7.40 -3.12 8.84
C ALA A 284 6.24 -3.58 9.74
N HIS A 285 6.15 -4.87 10.07
CA HIS A 285 5.06 -5.42 10.88
C HIS A 285 5.52 -6.62 11.71
N THR A 286 5.00 -6.78 12.93
CA THR A 286 5.37 -7.86 13.86
C THR A 286 4.17 -8.72 14.22
N MET A 287 4.23 -10.00 13.87
CA MET A 287 3.18 -11.01 14.12
C MET A 287 3.80 -12.42 14.03
N ASN A 288 3.14 -13.46 14.55
CA ASN A 288 3.52 -14.88 14.35
C ASN A 288 5.03 -15.17 14.58
N GLY A 289 5.59 -14.61 15.64
CA GLY A 289 6.99 -14.78 16.05
C GLY A 289 8.04 -14.11 15.15
N ARG A 290 7.67 -13.20 14.25
CA ARG A 290 8.61 -12.49 13.36
C ARG A 290 8.30 -11.01 13.18
N LEU A 291 9.35 -10.27 12.86
CA LEU A 291 9.29 -8.97 12.20
C LEU A 291 9.39 -9.21 10.69
N VAL A 292 8.47 -8.64 9.91
CA VAL A 292 8.52 -8.62 8.44
C VAL A 292 8.77 -7.19 7.97
N VAL A 293 9.58 -6.99 6.94
CA VAL A 293 9.90 -5.68 6.34
C VAL A 293 9.76 -5.70 4.83
N ALA A 294 9.44 -4.55 4.24
CA ALA A 294 9.25 -4.38 2.80
C ALA A 294 9.98 -3.14 2.24
N SER A 295 10.63 -3.32 1.09
CA SER A 295 11.26 -2.27 0.26
C SER A 295 10.66 -2.29 -1.15
N ASN A 296 10.22 -1.12 -1.63
CA ASN A 296 9.44 -0.98 -2.86
C ASN A 296 10.25 -0.49 -4.06
N THR A 297 11.58 -0.56 -3.98
CA THR A 297 12.49 -0.29 -5.10
C THR A 297 12.10 -1.12 -6.31
N PHE A 298 11.71 -0.42 -7.38
CA PHE A 298 11.40 -0.99 -8.68
C PHE A 298 11.88 0.00 -9.75
N GLU A 299 12.92 -0.39 -10.47
CA GLU A 299 13.55 0.46 -11.49
C GLU A 299 13.57 -0.24 -12.86
N LEU A 300 14.31 0.32 -13.83
CA LEU A 300 14.36 -0.21 -15.20
C LEU A 300 14.90 -1.65 -15.28
N ASN A 301 15.68 -2.09 -14.29
CA ASN A 301 16.22 -3.44 -14.22
C ASN A 301 15.18 -4.47 -13.79
N ASP A 302 14.29 -4.15 -12.84
CA ASP A 302 13.15 -4.98 -12.48
C ASP A 302 12.22 -5.19 -13.68
N PHE A 303 11.91 -4.12 -14.41
CA PHE A 303 11.05 -4.20 -15.60
C PHE A 303 11.63 -5.08 -16.73
N LYS A 304 12.97 -5.21 -16.77
CA LYS A 304 13.71 -6.07 -17.70
C LYS A 304 14.05 -7.44 -17.11
N ASN A 305 13.70 -7.71 -15.85
CA ASN A 305 14.04 -8.95 -15.13
C ASN A 305 15.56 -9.24 -15.11
N LEU A 306 16.38 -8.20 -14.85
CA LEU A 306 17.86 -8.30 -14.82
C LEU A 306 18.47 -8.20 -13.42
N GLN A 307 17.90 -7.34 -12.58
CA GLN A 307 18.35 -7.01 -11.22
C GLN A 307 17.17 -6.41 -10.47
N HIS A 308 17.15 -6.58 -9.14
CA HIS A 308 16.02 -6.23 -8.29
C HIS A 308 16.50 -5.52 -7.02
N GLY A 309 16.07 -4.27 -6.81
CA GLY A 309 16.27 -3.57 -5.54
C GLY A 309 15.25 -3.92 -4.46
N GLY A 310 14.01 -4.22 -4.85
CA GLY A 310 12.91 -4.45 -3.91
C GLY A 310 13.06 -5.73 -3.09
N ARG A 311 12.54 -5.72 -1.86
CA ARG A 311 12.63 -6.87 -0.93
C ARG A 311 11.35 -7.04 -0.12
N LEU A 312 10.98 -8.29 0.13
CA LEU A 312 10.17 -8.70 1.29
C LEU A 312 11.01 -9.69 2.11
N ALA A 313 11.19 -9.45 3.41
CA ALA A 313 12.02 -10.30 4.28
C ALA A 313 11.46 -10.43 5.70
N GLU A 314 11.75 -11.56 6.37
CA GLU A 314 11.38 -11.82 7.77
C GLU A 314 12.57 -12.07 8.70
N TRP A 315 12.42 -11.76 9.98
CA TRP A 315 13.38 -12.02 11.06
C TRP A 315 12.67 -12.54 12.31
N LYS A 316 13.21 -13.60 12.92
CA LYS A 316 12.59 -14.31 14.06
C LYS A 316 13.17 -13.88 15.42
N GLY A 317 13.80 -12.71 15.45
CA GLY A 317 14.36 -12.10 16.66
C GLY A 317 15.83 -12.49 16.94
N PRO A 318 16.37 -12.01 18.07
CA PRO A 318 17.79 -12.16 18.42
C PRO A 318 18.29 -13.61 18.35
N GLY A 319 19.48 -13.80 17.77
CA GLY A 319 20.06 -15.11 17.52
C GLY A 319 19.58 -15.81 16.24
N THR A 320 18.69 -15.19 15.46
CA THR A 320 18.25 -15.72 14.15
C THR A 320 18.71 -14.82 13.00
N SER A 321 18.91 -15.42 11.81
CA SER A 321 19.21 -14.70 10.57
C SER A 321 17.94 -14.15 9.91
N TRP A 322 18.09 -13.09 9.13
CA TRP A 322 17.05 -12.64 8.20
C TRP A 322 16.81 -13.65 7.09
N THR A 323 15.56 -13.74 6.61
CA THR A 323 15.14 -14.63 5.51
C THR A 323 14.50 -13.82 4.37
N ILE A 324 15.15 -13.93 3.21
CA ILE A 324 14.64 -13.72 1.85
C ILE A 324 13.23 -14.24 1.55
N ILE A 325 12.13 -13.46 1.49
CA ILE A 325 10.82 -13.98 1.04
C ILE A 325 10.57 -13.66 -0.44
N SER A 326 11.03 -12.51 -0.93
CA SER A 326 10.89 -12.10 -2.32
C SER A 326 11.91 -11.02 -2.70
N ASP A 327 12.57 -11.20 -3.84
CA ASP A 327 13.48 -10.22 -4.46
C ASP A 327 12.75 -9.40 -5.54
N THR A 328 11.73 -8.64 -5.13
CA THR A 328 11.04 -7.63 -5.96
C THR A 328 10.29 -6.63 -5.06
N ALA A 329 9.64 -5.64 -5.65
CA ALA A 329 9.06 -4.52 -4.91
C ALA A 329 7.89 -4.90 -4.00
N PHE A 330 7.99 -4.57 -2.70
CA PHE A 330 6.89 -4.63 -1.73
C PHE A 330 6.77 -3.30 -0.98
N VAL A 331 5.55 -2.80 -0.81
CA VAL A 331 5.27 -1.48 -0.22
C VAL A 331 4.53 -1.52 1.12
N GLU A 332 3.72 -2.55 1.36
CA GLU A 332 2.95 -2.67 2.61
C GLU A 332 3.06 -4.08 3.21
N VAL A 333 3.06 -4.15 4.55
CA VAL A 333 2.92 -5.39 5.32
C VAL A 333 2.09 -5.11 6.57
N THR A 334 1.01 -5.85 6.80
CA THR A 334 0.11 -5.65 7.96
C THR A 334 -0.63 -6.93 8.35
N GLY A 335 -1.31 -6.94 9.49
CA GLY A 335 -2.08 -8.07 10.02
C GLY A 335 -2.94 -7.72 11.23
N ARG A 336 -3.89 -8.58 11.59
CA ARG A 336 -4.85 -8.34 12.71
C ARG A 336 -4.58 -9.29 13.88
N ARG A 337 -3.90 -8.78 14.92
CA ARG A 337 -3.35 -9.59 16.03
C ARG A 337 -4.39 -10.42 16.81
N ASN A 338 -5.61 -9.92 16.91
CA ASN A 338 -6.69 -10.55 17.69
C ASN A 338 -7.71 -11.30 16.82
N PHE A 339 -7.42 -11.54 15.54
CA PHE A 339 -8.40 -12.06 14.58
C PHE A 339 -7.71 -12.73 13.38
N GLY A 340 -7.58 -14.05 13.40
CA GLY A 340 -6.91 -14.85 12.36
C GLY A 340 -5.38 -14.70 12.25
N GLN A 341 -4.78 -13.65 12.83
CA GLN A 341 -3.33 -13.40 12.86
C GLN A 341 -2.63 -13.49 11.49
N VAL A 342 -3.38 -13.22 10.41
CA VAL A 342 -2.83 -13.28 9.04
C VAL A 342 -1.98 -12.05 8.77
N ILE A 343 -0.81 -12.28 8.17
CA ILE A 343 0.03 -11.22 7.62
C ILE A 343 -0.23 -11.12 6.12
N TYR A 344 -0.64 -9.94 5.66
CA TYR A 344 -0.76 -9.56 4.26
C TYR A 344 0.45 -8.71 3.88
N ALA A 345 1.11 -9.04 2.77
CA ALA A 345 2.22 -8.27 2.20
C ALA A 345 1.91 -7.93 0.74
N LEU A 346 2.04 -6.65 0.38
CA LEU A 346 1.57 -6.09 -0.89
C LEU A 346 2.74 -5.53 -1.71
N GLY A 347 2.82 -5.92 -2.98
CA GLY A 347 3.93 -5.60 -3.86
C GLY A 347 3.56 -5.70 -5.34
N TRP A 348 4.55 -5.66 -6.22
CA TRP A 348 4.37 -5.85 -7.65
C TRP A 348 5.65 -6.36 -8.31
N ASP A 349 5.50 -6.96 -9.48
CA ASP A 349 6.59 -7.23 -10.41
C ASP A 349 6.30 -6.63 -11.79
N PHE A 350 7.11 -6.96 -12.79
CA PHE A 350 6.96 -6.57 -14.19
C PHE A 350 5.77 -7.25 -14.91
N ARG A 351 4.96 -8.04 -14.20
CA ARG A 351 3.77 -8.76 -14.69
C ARG A 351 2.48 -8.23 -14.09
N SER A 352 2.38 -8.12 -12.76
CA SER A 352 1.13 -7.84 -12.04
C SER A 352 1.37 -7.19 -10.67
N VAL A 353 0.29 -6.80 -9.97
CA VAL A 353 0.33 -6.67 -8.51
C VAL A 353 0.55 -8.06 -7.91
N ILE A 354 1.25 -8.12 -6.78
CA ILE A 354 1.45 -9.33 -5.98
C ILE A 354 0.84 -9.09 -4.59
N LEU A 355 -0.05 -9.99 -4.16
CA LEU A 355 -0.45 -10.10 -2.77
C LEU A 355 0.13 -11.40 -2.22
N LYS A 356 0.92 -11.30 -1.15
CA LYS A 356 1.39 -12.44 -0.36
C LYS A 356 0.62 -12.51 0.95
N VAL A 357 0.29 -13.73 1.37
CA VAL A 357 -0.54 -14.02 2.55
C VAL A 357 0.19 -15.06 3.39
N TYR A 358 0.29 -14.83 4.69
CA TYR A 358 0.86 -15.75 5.67
C TYR A 358 -0.12 -15.97 6.82
N ASP A 359 -0.78 -17.12 6.78
CA ASP A 359 -1.73 -17.62 7.78
C ASP A 359 -0.96 -18.55 8.73
N GLY A 360 -0.42 -17.96 9.80
CA GLY A 360 0.59 -18.59 10.65
C GLY A 360 0.04 -19.29 11.91
N GLU A 361 -1.28 -19.41 12.05
CA GLU A 361 -1.91 -19.95 13.27
C GLU A 361 -1.70 -21.47 13.40
N GLU A 362 -1.78 -22.21 12.29
CA GLU A 362 -1.50 -23.66 12.26
C GLU A 362 -0.19 -24.00 11.54
N SER A 363 0.51 -25.04 12.02
CA SER A 363 1.81 -25.45 11.46
C SER A 363 1.74 -25.96 10.01
N GLU A 364 0.58 -26.41 9.54
CA GLU A 364 0.36 -26.83 8.15
C GLU A 364 0.30 -25.63 7.18
N TYR A 365 -0.15 -24.47 7.67
CA TYR A 365 -0.37 -23.25 6.88
C TYR A 365 0.78 -22.24 6.97
N ASN A 366 1.85 -22.60 7.68
CA ASN A 366 3.11 -21.88 7.86
C ASN A 366 3.94 -21.72 6.56
N TYR A 367 3.38 -21.02 5.57
CA TYR A 367 4.01 -20.65 4.30
C TYR A 367 3.43 -19.35 3.74
N TRP A 368 4.21 -18.66 2.90
CA TRP A 368 3.72 -17.48 2.18
C TRP A 368 3.00 -17.90 0.90
N GLN A 369 1.66 -17.92 0.93
CA GLN A 369 0.85 -18.06 -0.27
C GLN A 369 0.98 -16.78 -1.12
N THR A 370 0.94 -16.92 -2.46
CA THR A 370 1.06 -15.81 -3.40
C THR A 370 -0.16 -15.75 -4.32
N TYR A 371 -0.64 -14.54 -4.59
CA TYR A 371 -1.73 -14.21 -5.50
C TYR A 371 -1.31 -13.05 -6.41
N ARG A 372 -1.94 -12.95 -7.58
CA ARG A 372 -1.71 -11.87 -8.55
C ARG A 372 -2.99 -11.09 -8.79
N LEU A 373 -2.89 -9.76 -8.75
CA LEU A 373 -4.01 -8.86 -9.01
C LEU A 373 -3.72 -7.98 -10.25
N PRO A 374 -4.74 -7.56 -11.00
CA PRO A 374 -4.56 -6.62 -12.11
C PRO A 374 -4.08 -5.25 -11.63
N LYS A 375 -3.21 -4.61 -12.43
CA LYS A 375 -2.87 -3.20 -12.30
C LYS A 375 -3.96 -2.38 -12.97
N ALA A 376 -4.55 -1.40 -12.28
CA ALA A 376 -5.47 -0.45 -12.90
C ALA A 376 -4.74 0.62 -13.73
N SER A 377 -3.48 0.92 -13.37
CA SER A 377 -2.63 1.86 -14.11
C SER A 377 -1.16 1.45 -14.04
N HIS A 378 -0.42 1.64 -15.14
CA HIS A 378 1.04 1.52 -15.19
C HIS A 378 1.78 2.73 -14.61
N ALA A 379 1.08 3.84 -14.29
CA ALA A 379 1.69 5.02 -13.69
C ALA A 379 2.18 4.81 -12.24
N PHE A 380 2.04 3.58 -11.72
CA PHE A 380 2.42 3.14 -10.38
C PHE A 380 3.55 2.09 -10.40
N ASP A 381 4.20 1.86 -11.54
CA ASP A 381 5.28 0.86 -11.61
C ASP A 381 6.63 1.36 -11.04
N HIS A 382 6.90 2.67 -10.97
CA HIS A 382 8.15 3.20 -10.39
C HIS A 382 8.03 3.51 -8.89
N LEU A 383 9.12 3.33 -8.14
CA LEU A 383 9.19 3.50 -6.69
C LEU A 383 8.86 4.92 -6.15
N TRP A 384 8.95 5.96 -7.00
CA TRP A 384 8.59 7.36 -6.70
C TRP A 384 7.15 7.73 -7.12
N GLN A 385 6.39 6.78 -7.66
CA GLN A 385 5.00 6.98 -8.06
C GLN A 385 4.06 6.15 -7.18
N THR A 386 4.49 4.94 -6.81
CA THR A 386 3.87 4.14 -5.76
C THR A 386 4.42 4.57 -4.41
N GLU A 387 3.81 5.62 -3.86
CA GLU A 387 4.28 6.22 -2.62
C GLU A 387 4.04 5.33 -1.40
N TRP A 388 2.78 5.22 -0.95
CA TRP A 388 2.46 4.43 0.24
C TRP A 388 1.04 3.82 0.16
N PRO A 389 0.66 3.03 -0.87
CA PRO A 389 -0.62 2.33 -0.87
C PRO A 389 -0.71 1.41 0.36
N ARG A 390 -1.87 1.41 1.02
CA ARG A 390 -2.05 0.78 2.34
C ARG A 390 -3.02 -0.38 2.30
N ILE A 391 -2.90 -1.25 3.30
CA ILE A 391 -3.94 -2.17 3.76
C ILE A 391 -4.30 -1.76 5.19
N ARG A 392 -5.58 -1.44 5.47
CA ARG A 392 -6.04 -1.10 6.83
C ARG A 392 -7.47 -1.51 7.08
N GLU A 393 -7.78 -1.80 8.33
CA GLU A 393 -9.17 -1.78 8.83
C GLU A 393 -9.76 -0.37 8.70
N VAL A 394 -10.91 -0.26 8.03
CA VAL A 394 -11.70 0.98 7.92
C VAL A 394 -13.10 0.81 8.49
N GLU A 395 -13.65 -0.40 8.43
CA GLU A 395 -14.86 -0.80 9.15
C GLU A 395 -14.52 -2.05 9.95
N THR A 396 -15.26 -2.35 11.02
CA THR A 396 -15.01 -3.52 11.86
C THR A 396 -14.97 -4.79 11.02
N GLU A 397 -13.85 -5.52 11.08
CA GLU A 397 -13.58 -6.75 10.31
C GLU A 397 -13.48 -6.56 8.78
N ARG A 398 -13.41 -5.30 8.31
CA ARG A 398 -13.35 -4.93 6.89
C ARG A 398 -12.07 -4.18 6.59
N TYR A 399 -11.18 -4.84 5.86
CA TYR A 399 -9.95 -4.21 5.37
C TYR A 399 -10.20 -3.58 3.99
N LEU A 400 -9.72 -2.34 3.84
CA LEU A 400 -9.55 -1.66 2.57
C LEU A 400 -8.09 -1.76 2.15
N MET A 401 -7.84 -2.04 0.88
CA MET A 401 -6.52 -2.08 0.25
C MET A 401 -6.49 -1.14 -0.96
N ASP A 402 -5.48 -0.28 -1.07
CA ASP A 402 -5.12 0.43 -2.31
C ASP A 402 -3.95 -0.31 -2.97
N MET A 403 -4.02 -0.58 -4.27
CA MET A 403 -2.83 -0.85 -5.07
C MET A 403 -2.98 -0.47 -6.54
N HIS A 404 -1.95 0.14 -7.13
CA HIS A 404 -1.86 0.48 -8.56
C HIS A 404 -3.05 1.28 -9.13
N GLY A 405 -3.71 2.09 -8.29
CA GLY A 405 -4.89 2.88 -8.66
C GLY A 405 -6.21 2.11 -8.57
N MET A 406 -6.28 1.05 -7.77
CA MET A 406 -7.51 0.30 -7.49
C MET A 406 -7.68 0.07 -5.98
N PHE A 407 -8.88 0.36 -5.48
CA PHE A 407 -9.34 -0.05 -4.17
C PHE A 407 -9.91 -1.46 -4.20
N TYR A 408 -9.59 -2.25 -3.18
CA TYR A 408 -10.07 -3.61 -2.95
C TYR A 408 -10.60 -3.76 -1.51
N GLU A 409 -11.67 -4.53 -1.37
CA GLU A 409 -12.13 -5.10 -0.11
C GLU A 409 -11.41 -6.44 0.11
N LEU A 410 -10.97 -6.70 1.35
CA LEU A 410 -10.51 -8.01 1.79
C LEU A 410 -10.93 -8.30 3.24
N SER A 411 -11.04 -9.58 3.58
CA SER A 411 -11.18 -10.01 4.97
C SER A 411 -9.80 -10.03 5.66
N PRO A 412 -9.70 -9.65 6.94
CA PRO A 412 -8.53 -9.89 7.78
C PRO A 412 -8.40 -11.35 8.27
N LEU A 413 -9.34 -12.24 7.92
CA LEU A 413 -9.28 -13.66 8.26
C LEU A 413 -8.58 -14.50 7.20
N GLY A 414 -7.84 -15.49 7.67
CA GLY A 414 -7.28 -16.58 6.87
C GLY A 414 -8.26 -17.72 6.72
N TRP A 415 -8.03 -18.54 5.69
CA TRP A 415 -8.72 -19.80 5.47
C TRP A 415 -7.71 -20.86 5.04
N ALA A 416 -7.08 -21.51 6.02
CA ALA A 416 -6.21 -22.67 5.84
C ALA A 416 -5.06 -22.43 4.83
N GLY A 417 -4.28 -21.37 5.07
CA GLY A 417 -3.18 -20.94 4.20
C GLY A 417 -3.60 -20.01 3.06
N SER A 418 -4.91 -19.73 2.92
CA SER A 418 -5.47 -18.86 1.89
C SER A 418 -6.12 -17.59 2.45
N THR A 419 -6.47 -16.66 1.57
CA THR A 419 -7.34 -15.51 1.89
C THR A 419 -8.62 -15.64 1.06
N TRP A 420 -9.76 -15.37 1.69
CA TRP A 420 -11.07 -15.52 1.05
C TRP A 420 -11.75 -14.16 0.86
N GLY A 421 -12.47 -14.01 -0.26
CA GLY A 421 -13.37 -12.87 -0.46
C GLY A 421 -12.71 -11.57 -0.93
N ILE A 422 -11.52 -11.59 -1.54
CA ILE A 422 -10.95 -10.39 -2.16
C ILE A 422 -11.88 -9.90 -3.28
N ARG A 423 -12.21 -8.60 -3.26
CA ARG A 423 -13.13 -8.00 -4.22
C ARG A 423 -12.63 -6.61 -4.63
N PRO A 424 -12.47 -6.30 -5.92
CA PRO A 424 -12.18 -4.94 -6.33
C PRO A 424 -13.44 -4.06 -6.15
N ILE A 425 -13.24 -2.86 -5.63
CA ILE A 425 -14.29 -1.87 -5.39
C ILE A 425 -14.33 -0.88 -6.56
N SER A 426 -13.21 -0.19 -6.80
CA SER A 426 -13.17 0.95 -7.72
C SER A 426 -11.76 1.33 -8.16
N GLN A 427 -11.63 1.87 -9.37
CA GLN A 427 -10.43 2.59 -9.80
C GLN A 427 -10.37 4.03 -9.24
N HIS A 428 -9.16 4.57 -9.10
CA HIS A 428 -8.89 5.97 -8.80
C HIS A 428 -7.60 6.48 -9.49
N LEU A 429 -7.55 7.79 -9.73
CA LEU A 429 -6.38 8.49 -10.26
C LEU A 429 -5.65 9.34 -9.20
N ARG A 430 -6.13 9.32 -7.95
CA ARG A 430 -5.55 10.02 -6.80
C ARG A 430 -4.46 9.15 -6.17
N VAL A 431 -3.30 9.74 -5.87
CA VAL A 431 -2.30 9.12 -4.98
C VAL A 431 -2.79 9.25 -3.54
N VAL A 432 -3.01 8.13 -2.86
CA VAL A 432 -3.52 8.06 -1.47
C VAL A 432 -2.47 7.35 -0.60
N PRO A 433 -1.58 8.10 0.10
CA PRO A 433 -0.46 7.48 0.83
C PRO A 433 -0.81 7.04 2.27
N ASP A 434 -1.99 7.40 2.75
CA ASP A 434 -2.65 6.74 3.87
C ASP A 434 -4.16 6.98 3.82
N PHE A 435 -4.93 6.17 4.53
CA PHE A 435 -6.35 6.38 4.79
C PHE A 435 -6.71 5.91 6.19
N THR A 436 -7.79 6.39 6.78
CA THR A 436 -8.25 5.93 8.10
C THR A 436 -9.73 6.23 8.31
N SER A 437 -10.36 5.58 9.28
CA SER A 437 -11.71 5.94 9.70
C SER A 437 -11.68 6.86 10.91
N PHE A 438 -12.38 7.98 10.83
CA PHE A 438 -12.47 8.98 11.90
C PHE A 438 -13.90 9.48 12.03
N ARG A 439 -14.50 9.30 13.21
CA ARG A 439 -15.86 9.76 13.56
C ARG A 439 -16.94 9.42 12.51
N GLY A 440 -16.84 8.23 11.92
CA GLY A 440 -17.79 7.72 10.90
C GLY A 440 -17.47 8.10 9.45
N PHE A 441 -16.42 8.87 9.20
CA PHE A 441 -15.90 9.13 7.86
C PHE A 441 -14.74 8.18 7.52
N LEU A 442 -14.73 7.68 6.28
CA LEU A 442 -13.49 7.27 5.61
C LEU A 442 -12.73 8.55 5.22
N VAL A 443 -11.50 8.67 5.70
CA VAL A 443 -10.59 9.79 5.42
C VAL A 443 -9.46 9.29 4.54
N LEU A 444 -9.31 9.88 3.35
CA LEU A 444 -8.22 9.58 2.42
C LEU A 444 -7.17 10.70 2.45
N GLY A 445 -5.92 10.33 2.68
CA GLY A 445 -4.73 11.17 2.52
C GLY A 445 -4.52 11.60 1.07
N GLY A 446 -3.61 12.55 0.85
CA GLY A 446 -3.26 13.02 -0.49
C GLY A 446 -1.75 13.15 -0.68
N ASN A 447 -1.31 12.93 -1.91
CA ASN A 447 -0.11 13.54 -2.46
C ASN A 447 -0.52 14.20 -3.79
N GLN A 448 -0.81 15.51 -3.75
CA GLN A 448 -1.56 16.17 -4.83
C GLN A 448 -0.76 17.21 -5.61
N VAL A 449 0.02 18.04 -4.91
CA VAL A 449 0.73 19.18 -5.50
C VAL A 449 2.13 19.21 -4.90
N SER A 450 3.13 18.81 -5.68
CA SER A 450 4.49 18.54 -5.17
C SER A 450 5.55 19.15 -6.09
N SER A 451 6.46 19.93 -5.50
CA SER A 451 7.48 20.73 -6.18
C SER A 451 8.87 20.10 -6.02
N ILE A 452 8.99 18.79 -6.24
CA ILE A 452 10.20 18.00 -5.96
C ILE A 452 11.40 18.57 -6.74
N MET A 453 12.31 19.21 -6.02
CA MET A 453 13.52 19.87 -6.56
C MET A 453 13.22 20.88 -7.67
N ASP A 454 12.09 21.61 -7.57
CA ASP A 454 11.60 22.57 -8.57
C ASP A 454 11.40 22.03 -10.01
N ASN A 455 11.42 20.71 -10.23
CA ASN A 455 11.21 20.10 -11.54
C ASN A 455 9.83 20.43 -12.16
N ASN A 456 8.84 20.73 -11.31
CA ASN A 456 7.52 21.19 -11.74
C ASN A 456 7.48 22.73 -11.76
N VAL A 457 7.91 23.32 -12.88
CA VAL A 457 8.08 24.77 -13.07
C VAL A 457 6.80 25.61 -12.94
N VAL A 458 5.62 25.00 -12.88
CA VAL A 458 4.33 25.70 -12.65
C VAL A 458 3.80 25.56 -11.21
N THR A 459 4.53 24.88 -10.33
CA THR A 459 4.11 24.64 -8.93
C THR A 459 5.02 25.38 -7.94
N GLY A 460 4.63 26.60 -7.58
CA GLY A 460 5.40 27.45 -6.64
C GLY A 460 5.19 27.14 -5.14
N GLN A 461 4.20 26.32 -4.80
CA GLN A 461 3.89 25.91 -3.43
C GLN A 461 3.31 24.50 -3.42
N ALA A 462 3.91 23.59 -2.64
CA ALA A 462 3.44 22.22 -2.49
C ALA A 462 2.31 22.15 -1.45
N GLN A 463 1.31 21.29 -1.69
CA GLN A 463 0.22 21.01 -0.76
C GLN A 463 -0.41 19.63 -0.96
N SER A 464 -1.05 19.11 0.09
CA SER A 464 -2.05 18.04 -0.01
C SER A 464 -3.19 18.25 0.97
N GLY A 465 -4.43 18.05 0.48
CA GLY A 465 -5.65 18.09 1.28
C GLY A 465 -6.25 16.69 1.49
N LEU A 466 -6.93 16.52 2.61
CA LEU A 466 -7.68 15.31 2.93
C LEU A 466 -9.02 15.28 2.18
N TRP A 467 -9.51 14.07 1.92
CA TRP A 467 -10.89 13.82 1.49
C TRP A 467 -11.64 13.02 2.56
N PHE A 468 -12.89 13.37 2.83
CA PHE A 468 -13.77 12.74 3.80
C PHE A 468 -15.06 12.28 3.10
N GLY A 469 -15.40 11.01 3.27
CA GLY A 469 -16.65 10.42 2.77
C GLY A 469 -16.97 9.14 3.52
N LYS A 470 -17.62 8.20 2.85
CA LYS A 470 -17.93 6.85 3.34
C LYS A 470 -17.27 5.80 2.46
N THR A 471 -17.09 4.59 2.98
CA THR A 471 -16.57 3.45 2.19
C THR A 471 -17.45 3.14 0.99
N ASP A 472 -18.77 3.30 1.11
CA ASP A 472 -19.71 3.11 0.00
C ASP A 472 -19.57 4.15 -1.11
N ASP A 473 -19.05 5.36 -0.82
CA ASP A 473 -18.86 6.41 -1.83
C ASP A 473 -17.80 5.99 -2.87
N LEU A 474 -16.91 5.05 -2.54
CA LEU A 474 -15.90 4.52 -3.47
C LEU A 474 -16.54 3.86 -4.70
N TRP A 475 -17.72 3.23 -4.56
CA TRP A 475 -18.47 2.67 -5.70
C TRP A 475 -18.91 3.73 -6.73
N SER A 476 -18.86 5.02 -6.38
CA SER A 476 -19.16 6.14 -7.30
C SER A 476 -17.95 6.66 -8.09
N PHE A 477 -16.75 6.12 -7.87
CA PHE A 477 -15.51 6.59 -8.52
C PHE A 477 -15.39 6.07 -9.97
N GLY A 478 -14.60 5.02 -10.21
CA GLY A 478 -14.52 4.30 -11.49
C GLY A 478 -14.74 2.82 -11.29
N LYS A 479 -15.40 2.13 -12.24
CA LYS A 479 -15.52 0.66 -12.20
C LYS A 479 -14.14 -0.01 -12.14
N PRO A 480 -14.00 -1.18 -11.48
CA PRO A 480 -12.83 -2.02 -11.61
C PRO A 480 -12.52 -2.36 -13.07
N GLN A 481 -11.35 -1.93 -13.53
CA GLN A 481 -10.72 -2.32 -14.80
C GLN A 481 -9.21 -2.49 -14.53
N GLY A 482 -8.51 -3.25 -15.38
CA GLY A 482 -7.08 -3.45 -15.19
C GLY A 482 -6.55 -4.69 -15.90
N TRP A 483 -5.26 -4.91 -15.79
CA TRP A 483 -4.57 -5.91 -16.59
C TRP A 483 -3.27 -6.40 -15.93
N GLY A 484 -2.70 -7.48 -16.45
CA GLY A 484 -1.42 -7.99 -15.99
C GLY A 484 -1.15 -9.42 -16.46
N ALA A 485 0.10 -9.83 -16.35
CA ALA A 485 0.53 -11.18 -16.67
C ALA A 485 0.50 -12.10 -15.44
N VAL A 486 0.21 -13.38 -15.69
CA VAL A 486 0.64 -14.47 -14.81
C VAL A 486 2.03 -14.97 -15.19
N TRP A 487 2.31 -14.96 -16.50
CA TRP A 487 3.62 -15.23 -17.09
C TRP A 487 3.99 -14.11 -18.08
N ARG A 488 5.25 -13.70 -18.10
CA ARG A 488 5.79 -12.78 -19.12
C ARG A 488 7.23 -13.19 -19.41
N GLU A 489 7.45 -13.67 -20.63
CA GLU A 489 8.74 -14.18 -21.10
C GLU A 489 9.31 -15.31 -20.21
N ASP A 490 8.43 -16.06 -19.52
CA ASP A 490 8.80 -17.09 -18.55
C ASP A 490 9.04 -18.45 -19.20
N ILE A 491 10.08 -19.14 -18.75
CA ILE A 491 10.36 -20.53 -19.16
C ILE A 491 9.42 -21.48 -18.39
N VAL A 492 8.49 -22.12 -19.10
CA VAL A 492 7.53 -23.09 -18.56
C VAL A 492 7.61 -24.43 -19.28
N GLN A 493 7.46 -25.52 -18.52
CA GLN A 493 7.47 -26.90 -19.01
C GLN A 493 6.19 -27.64 -18.59
N GLN A 494 6.01 -28.88 -19.07
CA GLN A 494 4.81 -29.67 -18.77
C GLN A 494 4.58 -29.79 -17.25
N GLY A 495 3.34 -29.56 -16.83
CA GLY A 495 2.92 -29.64 -15.43
C GLY A 495 2.99 -28.32 -14.66
N ASN A 496 3.76 -27.31 -15.11
CA ASN A 496 3.77 -26.00 -14.46
C ASN A 496 2.37 -25.39 -14.37
N VAL A 497 2.08 -24.77 -13.24
CA VAL A 497 0.92 -23.93 -12.98
C VAL A 497 1.36 -22.49 -12.74
N SER A 498 0.52 -21.52 -13.05
CA SER A 498 0.73 -20.13 -12.64
C SER A 498 0.22 -19.90 -11.21
N ASP A 499 0.62 -18.77 -10.62
CA ASP A 499 -0.05 -18.21 -9.45
C ASP A 499 -1.56 -18.00 -9.74
N PRO A 500 -2.43 -18.02 -8.70
CA PRO A 500 -3.82 -17.60 -8.82
C PRO A 500 -3.89 -16.10 -9.16
N TYR A 501 -4.66 -15.76 -10.19
CA TYR A 501 -4.92 -14.39 -10.64
C TYR A 501 -6.36 -14.01 -10.35
N LEU A 502 -6.59 -12.83 -9.74
CA LEU A 502 -7.93 -12.37 -9.34
C LEU A 502 -8.82 -12.22 -10.58
N MET A 503 -10.01 -12.84 -10.59
CA MET A 503 -10.93 -12.82 -11.73
C MET A 503 -12.31 -12.21 -11.41
N THR A 504 -12.68 -12.14 -10.13
CA THR A 504 -13.97 -11.59 -9.68
C THR A 504 -14.01 -10.05 -9.76
N GLY A 505 -15.22 -9.49 -9.89
CA GLY A 505 -15.48 -8.05 -9.79
C GLY A 505 -15.24 -7.21 -11.06
N PHE A 506 -14.79 -7.81 -12.16
CA PHE A 506 -14.65 -7.15 -13.47
C PHE A 506 -15.79 -7.58 -14.41
N ASP A 507 -16.22 -6.70 -15.33
CA ASP A 507 -17.28 -7.02 -16.30
C ASP A 507 -16.74 -7.99 -17.37
N LYS A 508 -15.95 -7.48 -18.33
CA LYS A 508 -15.43 -8.21 -19.50
C LYS A 508 -13.98 -8.62 -19.31
N LYS A 509 -13.62 -9.76 -19.92
CA LYS A 509 -12.35 -10.43 -19.65
C LYS A 509 -11.80 -11.09 -20.92
N ILE A 510 -10.52 -10.86 -21.22
CA ILE A 510 -9.78 -11.53 -22.28
C ILE A 510 -8.43 -12.03 -21.75
N LEU A 511 -8.01 -13.21 -22.23
CA LEU A 511 -6.68 -13.78 -22.05
C LEU A 511 -5.94 -13.74 -23.39
N HIS A 512 -4.71 -13.25 -23.39
CA HIS A 512 -3.76 -13.29 -24.50
C HIS A 512 -2.60 -14.22 -24.14
N VAL A 513 -2.17 -15.07 -25.06
CA VAL A 513 -1.00 -15.95 -24.90
C VAL A 513 -0.07 -15.80 -26.09
N VAL A 514 1.22 -15.62 -25.82
CA VAL A 514 2.29 -15.49 -26.80
C VAL A 514 3.41 -16.49 -26.46
N LEU A 515 3.87 -17.23 -27.47
CA LEU A 515 5.19 -17.87 -27.50
C LEU A 515 6.22 -16.83 -27.90
N ASN A 516 7.26 -16.66 -27.08
CA ASN A 516 8.38 -15.75 -27.32
C ASN A 516 9.63 -16.53 -27.81
N ASP A 517 9.47 -17.81 -28.13
CA ASP A 517 10.53 -18.69 -28.65
C ASP A 517 10.21 -19.20 -30.07
N ASN A 518 11.24 -19.66 -30.78
CA ASN A 518 11.15 -20.14 -32.16
C ASN A 518 11.05 -21.68 -32.27
N ILE A 519 10.63 -22.39 -31.21
CA ILE A 519 10.62 -23.86 -31.19
C ILE A 519 9.36 -24.38 -31.90
N THR A 520 9.54 -25.31 -32.83
CA THR A 520 8.49 -25.81 -33.73
C THR A 520 7.46 -26.74 -33.07
N ASP A 521 7.80 -27.34 -31.92
CA ASP A 521 6.87 -28.16 -31.14
C ASP A 521 5.61 -27.39 -30.73
N THR A 522 4.55 -28.13 -30.38
CA THR A 522 3.32 -27.53 -29.83
C THR A 522 3.37 -27.49 -28.30
N ILE A 523 3.13 -26.32 -27.71
CA ILE A 523 2.70 -26.23 -26.30
C ILE A 523 1.17 -26.31 -26.25
N THR A 524 0.61 -26.93 -25.22
CA THR A 524 -0.82 -26.84 -24.93
C THR A 524 -1.06 -26.40 -23.50
N LEU A 525 -1.69 -25.24 -23.35
CA LEU A 525 -2.14 -24.69 -22.08
C LEU A 525 -3.61 -25.05 -21.82
N THR A 526 -3.98 -25.05 -20.54
CA THR A 526 -5.36 -25.16 -20.08
C THR A 526 -5.64 -24.07 -19.06
N VAL A 527 -6.83 -23.48 -19.16
CA VAL A 527 -7.34 -22.55 -18.14
C VAL A 527 -8.00 -23.34 -17.01
N GLN A 528 -7.61 -23.07 -15.78
CA GLN A 528 -8.28 -23.53 -14.57
C GLN A 528 -8.88 -22.33 -13.84
N VAL A 529 -10.06 -22.51 -13.25
CA VAL A 529 -10.73 -21.51 -12.41
C VAL A 529 -11.08 -22.10 -11.06
N ASP A 530 -11.07 -21.25 -10.04
CA ASP A 530 -11.64 -21.53 -8.73
C ASP A 530 -12.84 -20.60 -8.51
N ILE A 531 -14.01 -21.21 -8.36
CA ILE A 531 -15.29 -20.53 -8.12
C ILE A 531 -15.50 -20.32 -6.60
N THR A 532 -14.83 -21.10 -5.75
CA THR A 532 -15.01 -21.08 -4.30
C THR A 532 -14.28 -19.93 -3.62
N GLY A 533 -13.14 -19.50 -4.15
CA GLY A 533 -12.25 -18.49 -3.54
C GLY A 533 -11.11 -19.08 -2.69
N ALA A 534 -11.06 -20.40 -2.49
CA ALA A 534 -10.10 -21.10 -1.65
C ALA A 534 -8.75 -21.46 -2.34
N ALA A 535 -8.45 -20.88 -3.50
CA ALA A 535 -7.14 -21.01 -4.16
C ALA A 535 -5.98 -20.75 -3.17
N GLY A 536 -4.92 -21.57 -3.24
CA GLY A 536 -3.80 -21.52 -2.30
C GLY A 536 -3.94 -22.42 -1.06
N HIS A 537 -5.13 -22.95 -0.75
CA HIS A 537 -5.31 -23.96 0.30
C HIS A 537 -4.77 -25.33 -0.17
N ARG A 538 -3.59 -25.71 0.36
CA ARG A 538 -2.80 -26.87 -0.13
C ARG A 538 -3.52 -28.22 -0.15
N LEU A 539 -4.44 -28.47 0.78
CA LEU A 539 -5.13 -29.76 0.87
C LEU A 539 -6.37 -29.87 -0.03
N ASN A 540 -7.16 -28.81 -0.16
CA ASN A 540 -8.50 -28.87 -0.79
C ASN A 540 -8.64 -27.92 -2.00
N GLU A 541 -7.60 -27.85 -2.84
CA GLU A 541 -7.51 -26.93 -3.97
C GLU A 541 -8.39 -27.38 -5.18
N ASN A 542 -9.71 -27.17 -5.09
CA ASN A 542 -10.73 -27.65 -6.05
C ASN A 542 -10.78 -26.86 -7.39
N TRP A 543 -9.66 -26.79 -8.11
CA TRP A 543 -9.53 -26.09 -9.39
C TRP A 543 -10.26 -26.77 -10.55
N MET A 544 -11.32 -26.15 -11.04
CA MET A 544 -12.10 -26.60 -12.18
C MET A 544 -11.39 -26.26 -13.50
N ARG A 545 -11.07 -27.25 -14.32
CA ARG A 545 -10.57 -27.03 -15.69
C ARG A 545 -11.72 -26.61 -16.60
N LEU A 546 -11.60 -25.49 -17.30
CA LEU A 546 -12.54 -25.13 -18.36
C LEU A 546 -12.37 -26.11 -19.54
N PRO A 547 -13.37 -26.95 -19.87
CA PRO A 547 -13.17 -28.05 -20.81
C PRO A 547 -13.08 -27.60 -22.27
N TYR A 548 -13.46 -26.35 -22.57
CA TYR A 548 -13.49 -25.76 -23.91
C TYR A 548 -12.28 -24.86 -24.21
N VAL A 549 -11.35 -24.66 -23.26
CA VAL A 549 -10.20 -23.77 -23.43
C VAL A 549 -8.89 -24.55 -23.43
N PHE A 550 -8.54 -25.05 -24.61
CA PHE A 550 -7.19 -25.54 -24.94
C PHE A 550 -6.53 -24.52 -25.85
N LEU A 551 -5.45 -23.89 -25.39
CA LEU A 551 -4.63 -22.99 -26.21
C LEU A 551 -3.40 -23.79 -26.66
N SER A 552 -3.36 -24.14 -27.94
CA SER A 552 -2.33 -24.99 -28.54
C SER A 552 -1.52 -24.17 -29.52
N LEU A 553 -0.34 -23.69 -29.09
CA LEU A 553 0.50 -22.75 -29.84
C LEU A 553 1.78 -23.45 -30.35
N SER A 554 2.34 -22.94 -31.45
CA SER A 554 3.61 -23.38 -32.05
C SER A 554 4.38 -22.19 -32.62
N SER A 555 5.61 -22.36 -33.11
CA SER A 555 6.32 -21.28 -33.82
C SER A 555 5.57 -20.71 -35.03
N ASN A 556 4.66 -21.49 -35.63
CA ASN A 556 3.88 -21.10 -36.80
C ASN A 556 2.60 -20.35 -36.41
N GLU A 557 2.08 -20.62 -35.20
CA GLU A 557 0.94 -19.92 -34.59
C GLU A 557 1.34 -19.48 -33.17
N PRO A 558 2.23 -18.48 -33.04
CA PRO A 558 2.84 -18.12 -31.75
C PRO A 558 1.92 -17.26 -30.88
N TYR A 559 0.75 -16.85 -31.35
CA TYR A 559 -0.21 -16.03 -30.62
C TYR A 559 -1.62 -16.59 -30.70
N GLN A 560 -2.28 -16.70 -29.55
CA GLN A 560 -3.71 -17.02 -29.42
C GLN A 560 -4.34 -16.15 -28.32
N TYR A 561 -5.66 -15.97 -28.39
CA TYR A 561 -6.43 -15.28 -27.36
C TYR A 561 -7.74 -15.99 -27.08
N PHE A 562 -8.29 -15.76 -25.89
CA PHE A 562 -9.59 -16.29 -25.46
C PHE A 562 -10.40 -15.19 -24.78
N VAL A 563 -11.57 -14.88 -25.34
CA VAL A 563 -12.56 -13.98 -24.74
C VAL A 563 -13.46 -14.82 -23.84
N PHE A 564 -13.56 -14.47 -22.57
CA PHE A 564 -14.51 -15.13 -21.67
C PHE A 564 -15.94 -14.60 -21.95
N PRO A 565 -16.98 -15.43 -21.84
CA PRO A 565 -18.37 -14.99 -22.04
C PRO A 565 -18.74 -13.81 -21.14
N ASP A 566 -19.61 -12.92 -21.62
CA ASP A 566 -20.18 -11.85 -20.80
C ASP A 566 -20.85 -12.45 -19.55
N GLY A 567 -20.56 -11.87 -18.38
CA GLY A 567 -21.05 -12.39 -17.09
C GLY A 567 -20.30 -13.64 -16.56
N PHE A 568 -19.28 -14.16 -17.26
CA PHE A 568 -18.45 -15.24 -16.71
C PHE A 568 -17.76 -14.78 -15.42
N SER A 569 -17.96 -15.55 -14.35
CA SER A 569 -17.47 -15.27 -13.02
C SER A 569 -16.81 -16.50 -12.39
N ALA A 570 -15.62 -16.28 -11.83
CA ALA A 570 -14.92 -17.14 -10.90
C ALA A 570 -14.14 -16.22 -9.95
N HIS A 571 -13.69 -16.71 -8.79
CA HIS A 571 -12.91 -15.88 -7.89
C HIS A 571 -11.47 -15.75 -8.38
N TRP A 572 -10.85 -16.87 -8.72
CA TRP A 572 -9.47 -16.96 -9.21
C TRP A 572 -9.39 -17.70 -10.55
N VAL A 573 -8.39 -17.34 -11.37
CA VAL A 573 -7.99 -18.05 -12.59
C VAL A 573 -6.50 -18.39 -12.54
N ARG A 574 -6.09 -19.55 -13.05
CA ARG A 574 -4.68 -19.89 -13.29
C ARG A 574 -4.52 -20.65 -14.59
N LEU A 575 -3.30 -20.62 -15.14
CA LEU A 575 -2.94 -21.44 -16.29
C LEU A 575 -2.19 -22.69 -15.83
N LYS A 576 -2.37 -23.78 -16.58
CA LYS A 576 -1.58 -25.00 -16.44
C LYS A 576 -1.06 -25.48 -17.79
N VAL A 577 0.23 -25.76 -17.88
CA VAL A 577 0.85 -26.41 -19.05
C VAL A 577 0.44 -27.88 -19.06
N LYS A 578 -0.53 -28.23 -19.91
CA LYS A 578 -1.02 -29.61 -20.09
C LYS A 578 0.01 -30.47 -20.81
N TYR A 579 0.68 -29.90 -21.81
CA TYR A 579 1.70 -30.56 -22.61
C TYR A 579 2.72 -29.55 -23.14
N ALA A 580 4.00 -29.89 -23.06
CA ALA A 580 5.10 -29.26 -23.77
C ALA A 580 6.22 -30.31 -23.87
N LEU A 581 6.77 -30.58 -25.06
CA LEU A 581 7.82 -31.59 -25.24
C LEU A 581 9.16 -31.13 -24.65
N VAL A 582 9.42 -29.83 -24.72
CA VAL A 582 10.58 -29.12 -24.16
C VAL A 582 10.11 -27.85 -23.43
N PRO A 583 10.91 -27.25 -22.52
CA PRO A 583 10.56 -25.96 -21.91
C PRO A 583 10.39 -24.85 -22.97
N ARG A 584 9.43 -23.95 -22.75
CA ARG A 584 8.98 -22.91 -23.69
C ARG A 584 8.92 -21.55 -23.03
N THR A 585 9.19 -20.48 -23.78
CA THR A 585 9.19 -19.10 -23.25
C THR A 585 7.82 -18.46 -23.51
N VAL A 586 6.98 -18.35 -22.48
CA VAL A 586 5.56 -17.99 -22.59
C VAL A 586 5.27 -16.63 -21.93
N THR A 587 4.46 -15.82 -22.61
CA THR A 587 3.77 -14.66 -22.04
C THR A 587 2.27 -14.96 -22.02
N ALA A 588 1.62 -14.74 -20.88
CA ALA A 588 0.21 -14.97 -20.67
C ALA A 588 -0.41 -13.81 -19.87
N TYR A 589 -1.21 -13.00 -20.56
CA TYR A 589 -1.66 -11.68 -20.11
C TYR A 589 -3.18 -11.62 -20.06
N PHE A 590 -3.74 -11.17 -18.94
CA PHE A 590 -5.15 -10.88 -18.77
C PHE A 590 -5.41 -9.38 -18.94
N TYR A 591 -6.54 -9.04 -19.56
CA TYR A 591 -7.02 -7.66 -19.69
C TYR A 591 -8.52 -7.60 -19.39
N TYR A 592 -8.91 -6.73 -18.45
CA TYR A 592 -10.26 -6.63 -17.91
C TYR A 592 -10.80 -5.19 -17.99
N THR A 593 -12.09 -5.06 -18.31
CA THR A 593 -12.82 -3.78 -18.50
C THR A 593 -14.25 -3.88 -18.03
#